data_AF-A0AAD9PV48-F1
#
_entry.id   AF-A0AAD9PV48-F1
#
_cell.length_a   1.000
_cell.length_b   1.000
_cell.length_c   1.000
_cell.angle_alpha   90.00
_cell.angle_beta   90.00
_cell.angle_gamma   90.00
#
_symmetry.space_group_name_H-M   'P 1'
#
loop_
_entity.id
_entity.type
_entity.pdbx_description
1 polymer ?
#
loop_
_entity_poly.entity_id
_entity_poly.type
_entity_poly.pdbx_seq_one_letter_code
_entity_poly.pdbx_strand_id
1 'polypeptide(L)'
;MCLPEHDNATKLANEFASFFVTKIKLIKEDLNKIHIQEPWLLAVDTVKELHYFSVLSVEDISESTNAYCEPDPVPTWVLKSCLDVLAPSITEMVNMSLVTGLVSDNNLENCA
;
A
#
# COMPACT_ATOMS: atom_id res chain seq x y z
N MET A 1 -9.73 -29.70 -15.61
CA MET A 1 -10.71 -28.70 -16.06
C MET A 1 -11.19 -29.10 -17.44
N CYS A 2 -12.48 -29.41 -17.59
CA CYS A 2 -13.10 -29.64 -18.90
C CYS A 2 -13.93 -28.42 -19.30
N LEU A 3 -14.10 -28.22 -20.60
CA LEU A 3 -15.02 -27.21 -21.13
C LEU A 3 -16.47 -27.58 -20.76
N PRO A 4 -17.37 -26.59 -20.67
CA PRO A 4 -18.80 -26.86 -20.57
C PRO A 4 -19.27 -27.75 -21.73
N GLU A 5 -20.30 -28.56 -21.48
CA GLU A 5 -20.97 -29.30 -22.56
C GLU A 5 -21.46 -28.33 -23.63
N HIS A 6 -21.16 -28.64 -24.89
CA HIS A 6 -21.48 -27.78 -26.03
C HIS A 6 -21.64 -28.59 -27.30
N ASP A 7 -22.61 -28.20 -28.12
CA ASP A 7 -22.88 -28.84 -29.42
C ASP A 7 -22.11 -28.16 -30.57
N ASN A 8 -21.47 -27.02 -30.31
CA ASN A 8 -20.75 -26.23 -31.31
C ASN A 8 -19.58 -25.47 -30.69
N ALA A 9 -18.36 -25.93 -30.99
CA ALA A 9 -17.13 -25.36 -30.44
C ALA A 9 -16.92 -23.89 -30.84
N THR A 10 -17.28 -23.53 -32.08
CA THR A 10 -17.17 -22.16 -32.57
C THR A 10 -18.10 -21.21 -31.82
N LYS A 11 -19.34 -21.65 -31.56
CA LYS A 11 -20.31 -20.88 -30.76
C LYS A 11 -19.78 -20.66 -29.35
N LEU A 12 -19.31 -21.72 -28.68
CA LEU A 12 -18.74 -21.64 -27.34
C LEU A 12 -17.54 -20.69 -27.30
N ALA A 13 -16.60 -20.80 -28.25
CA ALA A 13 -15.45 -19.91 -28.34
C ALA A 13 -15.85 -18.44 -28.52
N ASN A 14 -16.84 -18.17 -29.37
CA ASN A 14 -17.37 -16.82 -29.58
C ASN A 14 -18.08 -16.27 -28.33
N GLU A 15 -18.78 -17.12 -27.57
CA GLU A 15 -19.42 -16.74 -26.30
C GLU A 15 -18.37 -16.39 -25.24
N PHE A 16 -17.30 -17.19 -25.10
CA PHE A 16 -16.17 -16.86 -24.22
C PHE A 16 -15.53 -15.52 -24.61
N ALA A 17 -15.22 -15.34 -25.90
CA ALA A 17 -14.64 -14.09 -26.38
C ALA A 17 -15.54 -12.89 -26.05
N SER A 18 -16.84 -13.00 -26.33
CA SER A 18 -17.82 -11.95 -26.07
C SER A 18 -17.98 -11.64 -24.58
N PHE A 19 -17.93 -12.67 -23.72
CA PHE A 19 -17.97 -12.52 -22.28
C PHE A 19 -16.78 -11.68 -21.77
N PHE A 20 -15.56 -12.02 -22.18
CA PHE A 20 -14.37 -11.29 -21.74
C PHE A 20 -14.32 -9.86 -22.32
N VAL A 21 -14.69 -9.66 -23.59
CA VAL A 21 -14.79 -8.33 -24.18
C VAL A 21 -15.77 -7.46 -23.39
N THR A 22 -16.92 -8.01 -23.02
CA THR A 22 -17.93 -7.32 -22.20
C THR A 22 -17.37 -6.98 -20.81
N LYS A 23 -16.71 -7.93 -20.14
CA LYS A 23 -16.12 -7.69 -18.81
C LYS A 23 -15.06 -6.60 -18.84
N ILE A 24 -14.16 -6.61 -19.83
CA ILE A 24 -13.13 -5.57 -20.00
C ILE A 24 -13.78 -4.21 -20.23
N LYS A 25 -14.84 -4.14 -21.05
CA LYS A 25 -15.58 -2.90 -21.31
C LYS A 25 -16.19 -2.33 -20.02
N LEU A 26 -16.88 -3.17 -19.24
CA LEU A 26 -17.48 -2.77 -17.97
C LEU A 26 -16.45 -2.27 -16.96
N ILE A 27 -15.31 -2.97 -16.83
CA ILE A 27 -14.22 -2.54 -15.94
C ILE A 27 -13.69 -1.16 -16.36
N LYS A 28 -13.48 -0.93 -17.66
CA LYS A 28 -13.02 0.38 -18.17
C LYS A 28 -14.04 1.48 -17.89
N GLU A 29 -15.32 1.20 -18.10
CA GLU A 29 -16.39 2.15 -17.80
C GLU A 29 -16.43 2.50 -16.32
N ASP A 30 -16.25 1.51 -15.43
CA ASP A 30 -16.23 1.74 -13.99
C ASP A 30 -14.97 2.50 -13.54
N LEU A 31 -13.79 2.16 -14.07
CA LEU A 31 -12.55 2.91 -13.80
C LEU A 31 -12.67 4.38 -14.23
N ASN A 32 -13.30 4.65 -15.37
CA ASN A 32 -13.51 6.02 -15.84
C ASN A 32 -14.53 6.81 -14.99
N LYS A 33 -15.39 6.13 -14.22
CA LYS A 33 -16.30 6.78 -13.26
C LYS A 33 -15.62 7.09 -11.93
N ILE A 34 -14.45 6.51 -11.67
CA ILE A 34 -13.68 6.82 -10.46
C ILE A 34 -13.16 8.24 -10.62
N HIS A 35 -13.82 9.17 -9.93
CA HIS A 35 -13.29 10.50 -9.73
C HIS A 35 -12.22 10.40 -8.63
N ILE A 36 -10.96 10.37 -9.04
CA ILE A 36 -9.86 10.56 -8.10
C ILE A 36 -9.93 12.04 -7.73
N GLN A 37 -10.43 12.35 -6.53
CA GLN A 37 -10.09 13.63 -5.92
C GLN A 37 -8.57 13.66 -5.89
N GLU A 38 -7.97 14.66 -6.53
CA GLU A 38 -6.55 14.92 -6.33
C GLU A 38 -6.31 14.94 -4.82
N PRO A 39 -5.26 14.25 -4.32
CA PRO A 39 -4.92 14.31 -2.90
C PRO A 39 -4.93 15.78 -2.54
N TRP A 40 -5.82 16.16 -1.62
CA TRP A 40 -5.93 17.53 -1.19
C TRP A 40 -4.53 17.93 -0.74
N LEU A 41 -3.83 18.73 -1.57
CA LEU A 41 -2.67 19.47 -1.15
C LEU A 41 -3.22 20.52 -0.20
N LEU A 42 -3.56 20.08 1.02
CA LEU A 42 -3.92 20.96 2.10
C LEU A 42 -2.75 21.94 2.19
N ALA A 43 -3.03 23.21 1.96
CA ALA A 43 -2.09 24.26 2.27
C ALA A 43 -1.75 24.06 3.75
N VAL A 44 -0.54 23.57 4.02
CA VAL A 44 -0.11 23.32 5.40
C VAL A 44 0.28 24.69 5.94
N ASP A 45 -0.68 25.36 6.56
CA ASP A 45 -0.46 26.69 7.15
C ASP A 45 0.53 26.60 8.34
N THR A 46 0.56 25.47 9.04
CA THR A 46 1.52 25.18 10.11
C THR A 46 1.98 23.71 10.08
N VAL A 47 3.29 23.51 9.93
CA VAL A 47 3.98 22.23 10.14
C VAL A 47 4.59 22.20 11.54
N LYS A 48 4.48 21.08 12.24
CA LYS A 48 5.19 20.80 13.49
C LYS A 48 6.22 19.69 13.29
N GLU A 49 7.37 19.88 13.93
CA GLU A 49 8.41 18.85 14.04
C GLU A 49 7.98 17.74 15.00
N LEU A 50 8.52 16.55 14.79
CA LEU A 50 8.24 15.35 15.59
C LEU A 50 9.08 15.29 16.89
N HIS A 51 9.23 16.42 17.61
CA HIS A 51 10.09 16.54 18.79
C HIS A 51 9.74 15.61 19.97
N TYR A 52 8.54 15.02 20.00
CA TYR A 52 8.13 14.12 21.06
C TYR A 52 8.70 12.71 20.93
N PHE A 53 9.22 12.35 19.74
CA PHE A 53 9.77 11.03 19.51
C PHE A 53 11.24 10.98 19.93
N SER A 54 11.61 9.91 20.63
CA SER A 54 13.01 9.60 20.93
C SER A 54 13.65 8.85 19.77
N VAL A 55 14.98 8.98 19.66
CA VAL A 55 15.80 8.15 18.79
C VAL A 55 15.63 6.69 19.18
N LEU A 56 15.40 5.83 18.18
CA LEU A 56 15.29 4.38 18.33
C LEU A 56 16.65 3.71 18.24
N SER A 57 16.79 2.60 18.94
CA SER A 57 17.90 1.67 18.86
C SER A 57 17.70 0.63 17.73
N VAL A 58 18.72 -0.19 17.50
CA VAL A 58 18.63 -1.31 16.55
C VAL A 58 17.75 -2.42 17.13
N GLU A 59 17.77 -2.57 18.45
CA GLU A 59 16.97 -3.50 19.22
C GLU A 59 15.46 -3.18 19.09
N ASP A 60 15.08 -1.90 19.18
CA ASP A 60 13.69 -1.46 19.02
C ASP A 60 13.10 -1.85 17.65
N ILE A 61 13.92 -1.78 16.58
CA ILE A 61 13.51 -2.20 15.23
C ILE A 61 13.47 -3.73 15.13
N SER A 62 14.42 -4.41 15.76
CA SER A 62 14.55 -5.87 15.73
C SER A 62 13.40 -6.58 16.46
N GLU A 63 12.85 -5.96 17.50
CA GLU A 63 11.72 -6.46 18.29
C GLU A 63 10.35 -6.02 17.76
N SER A 64 10.31 -5.31 16.62
CA SER A 64 9.07 -4.83 16.04
C SER A 64 8.07 -5.95 15.69
N THR A 65 6.79 -5.63 15.81
CA THR A 65 5.71 -6.59 15.54
C THR A 65 5.55 -6.86 14.04
N ASN A 66 4.93 -8.00 13.72
CA ASN A 66 4.61 -8.37 12.33
C ASN A 66 3.41 -7.57 11.82
N ALA A 67 3.61 -6.28 11.56
CA ALA A 67 2.60 -5.48 10.88
C ALA A 67 2.61 -5.84 9.38
N TYR A 68 1.45 -6.25 8.86
CA TYR A 68 1.23 -6.42 7.44
C TYR A 68 0.59 -5.14 6.88
N CYS A 69 1.22 -4.58 5.86
CA CYS A 69 0.78 -3.44 5.10
C CYS A 69 0.47 -3.96 3.70
N GLU A 70 -0.80 -3.92 3.27
CA GLU A 70 -1.26 -4.40 1.96
C GLU A 70 -0.46 -3.81 0.76
N PRO A 71 0.05 -2.57 0.84
CA PRO A 71 0.99 -2.02 -0.15
C PRO A 71 2.37 -2.66 -0.26
N ASP A 72 2.90 -3.36 0.75
CA ASP A 72 4.27 -3.87 0.72
C ASP A 72 4.31 -5.33 0.23
N PRO A 73 4.83 -5.60 -0.99
CA PRO A 73 4.80 -6.92 -1.60
C PRO A 73 5.82 -7.90 -0.97
N VAL A 74 6.68 -7.43 -0.05
CA VAL A 74 7.73 -8.25 0.56
C VAL A 74 7.13 -9.07 1.69
N PRO A 75 7.19 -10.41 1.63
CA PRO A 75 6.72 -11.23 2.73
C PRO A 75 7.50 -10.95 4.02
N THR A 76 6.80 -10.77 5.14
CA THR A 76 7.42 -10.48 6.45
C THR A 76 8.52 -11.47 6.83
N TRP A 77 8.37 -12.75 6.47
CA TRP A 77 9.38 -13.78 6.76
C TRP A 77 10.72 -13.52 6.03
N VAL A 78 10.68 -12.93 4.83
CA VAL A 78 11.89 -12.58 4.07
C VAL A 78 12.62 -11.46 4.79
N LEU A 79 11.90 -10.38 5.14
CA LEU A 79 12.42 -9.26 5.92
C LEU A 79 13.07 -9.70 7.23
N LYS A 80 12.42 -10.64 7.95
CA LYS A 80 12.98 -11.20 9.19
C LYS A 80 14.26 -12.01 8.98
N SER A 81 14.39 -12.67 7.85
CA SER A 81 15.55 -13.52 7.55
C SER A 81 16.82 -12.72 7.26
N CYS A 82 16.69 -11.41 6.99
CA CYS A 82 17.81 -10.49 6.76
C CYS A 82 17.81 -9.28 7.70
N LEU A 83 17.05 -9.35 8.80
CA LEU A 83 16.88 -8.22 9.72
C LEU A 83 18.18 -7.87 10.44
N ASP A 84 19.05 -8.84 10.70
CA ASP A 84 20.39 -8.63 11.27
C ASP A 84 21.25 -7.68 10.42
N VAL A 85 21.11 -7.76 9.09
CA VAL A 85 21.83 -6.90 8.13
C VAL A 85 21.08 -5.58 7.92
N LEU A 86 19.75 -5.62 7.86
CA LEU A 86 18.94 -4.45 7.50
C LEU A 86 18.61 -3.54 8.68
N ALA A 87 18.57 -4.06 9.92
CA ALA A 87 18.12 -3.30 11.08
C ALA A 87 18.91 -2.00 11.29
N PRO A 88 20.25 -1.94 11.18
CA PRO A 88 20.99 -0.68 11.30
C PRO A 88 20.54 0.39 10.31
N SER A 89 20.34 0.01 9.04
CA SER A 89 19.87 0.94 8.00
C SER A 89 18.42 1.34 8.20
N ILE A 90 17.56 0.42 8.63
CA ILE A 90 16.15 0.74 8.94
C ILE A 90 16.08 1.69 10.14
N THR A 91 16.86 1.45 11.20
CA THR A 91 16.96 2.34 12.36
C THR A 91 17.39 3.74 11.94
N GLU A 92 18.41 3.86 11.09
CA GLU A 92 18.85 5.16 10.57
C GLU A 92 17.75 5.86 9.77
N MET A 93 17.08 5.15 8.85
CA MET A 93 15.98 5.71 8.06
C MET A 93 14.83 6.21 8.94
N VAL A 94 14.43 5.42 9.95
CA VAL A 94 13.36 5.80 10.88
C VAL A 94 13.78 7.00 11.71
N ASN A 95 14.98 6.99 12.29
CA ASN A 95 15.48 8.11 13.10
C ASN A 95 15.61 9.39 12.28
N MET A 96 16.10 9.32 11.04
CA MET A 96 16.10 10.48 10.14
C MET A 96 14.68 10.99 9.91
N SER A 97 13.73 10.10 9.66
CA SER A 97 12.31 10.46 9.47
C SER A 97 11.72 11.11 10.72
N LEU A 98 12.09 10.67 11.92
CA LEU A 98 11.65 11.28 13.19
C LEU A 98 12.29 12.66 13.41
N VAL A 99 13.56 12.84 13.02
CA VAL A 99 14.27 14.12 13.20
C VAL A 99 13.81 15.16 12.19
N THR A 100 13.62 14.78 10.93
CA THR A 100 13.28 15.71 9.84
C THR A 100 11.81 15.72 9.47
N GLY A 101 11.01 14.86 10.10
CA GLY A 101 9.59 14.70 9.79
C GLY A 101 8.77 15.91 10.22
N LEU A 102 7.83 16.28 9.36
CA LEU A 102 6.90 17.39 9.57
C LEU A 102 5.47 16.88 9.48
N VAL A 103 4.62 17.27 10.44
CA VAL A 103 3.19 16.93 10.47
C VAL A 103 2.37 18.21 10.54
N SER A 104 1.29 18.26 9.75
CA SER A 104 0.34 19.38 9.77
C SER A 104 -0.56 19.35 11.00
N ASP A 105 -0.87 20.51 11.58
CA ASP A 105 -1.71 20.63 12.79
C ASP A 105 -3.11 20.01 12.66
N ASN A 106 -3.69 20.02 11.46
CA ASN A 106 -5.02 19.46 11.19
C ASN A 106 -5.16 17.95 11.50
N ASN A 107 -4.05 17.24 11.68
CA ASN A 107 -4.03 15.82 12.03
C ASN A 107 -3.90 15.54 13.54
N LEU A 108 -3.61 16.54 14.38
CA LEU A 108 -3.44 16.36 15.83
C LEU A 108 -4.77 16.36 16.61
N GLU A 109 -5.84 16.95 16.08
CA GLU A 109 -7.13 17.06 16.81
C GLU A 109 -7.86 15.72 16.97
N ASN A 110 -7.47 14.68 16.25
CA ASN A 110 -8.09 13.34 16.31
C ASN A 110 -7.34 12.35 17.20
N CYS A 111 -6.30 12.78 17.92
CA CYS A 111 -5.45 11.89 18.74
C CYS A 111 -5.44 12.23 20.24
N ALA A 112 -6.39 13.04 20.73
CA ALA A 112 -6.56 13.35 22.16
C ALA A 112 -7.73 12.55 22.78
#